data_AF-D8T6W6-F1
#
_entry.id   AF-D8T6W6-F1
#
_cell.length_a   1.000
_cell.length_b   1.000
_cell.length_c   1.000
_cell.angle_alpha   90.00
_cell.angle_beta   90.00
_cell.angle_gamma   90.00
#
_symmetry.space_group_name_H-M   'P 1'
#
loop_
_entity.id
_entity.type
_entity.pdbx_description
1 polymer ?
#
loop_
_entity_poly.entity_id
_entity_poly.type
_entity_poly.pdbx_seq_one_letter_code
_entity_poly.pdbx_strand_id
1 'polypeptide(L)'
;DYFGNVISHASSHSTAKDLLEKPASYATDLIQGSIKRLDNGYIRSQMDFVELQQKNPVQIARSGKTVLSPNLSVTSWAQLPIYELDFGYGTPVFAGGPYVPFEGISIMPPSLSTPDLAWSFY
;
A
#
# COMPACT_ATOMS: atom_id res chain seq x y z
N ASP A 1 18.89 -9.00 7.18
CA ASP A 1 18.02 -8.98 5.99
C ASP A 1 17.14 -10.22 5.94
N TYR A 2 15.83 -10.02 5.83
CA TYR A 2 14.85 -11.10 5.70
C TYR A 2 14.50 -11.31 4.22
N PHE A 3 14.49 -12.56 3.76
CA PHE A 3 14.14 -12.92 2.38
C PHE A 3 12.75 -13.56 2.35
N GLY A 4 11.71 -12.74 2.12
CA GLY A 4 10.33 -13.21 2.02
C GLY A 4 9.32 -12.05 2.01
N ASN A 5 8.03 -12.39 2.01
CA ASN A 5 6.94 -11.40 2.02
C ASN A 5 6.49 -11.11 3.46
N VAL A 6 6.52 -9.84 3.86
CA VAL A 6 5.94 -9.35 5.13
C VAL A 6 5.02 -8.18 4.83
N ILE A 7 3.92 -8.48 4.13
CA ILE A 7 2.96 -7.49 3.67
C ILE A 7 1.63 -7.73 4.39
N SER A 8 1.13 -6.71 5.08
CA SER A 8 -0.22 -6.69 5.65
C SER A 8 -0.96 -5.45 5.16
N HIS A 9 -2.28 -5.50 5.20
CA HIS A 9 -3.15 -4.45 4.67
C HIS A 9 -3.85 -3.71 5.80
N ALA A 10 -3.58 -2.40 5.89
CA ALA A 10 -4.34 -1.51 6.74
C ALA A 10 -5.60 -1.06 5.98
N SER A 11 -6.78 -1.47 6.46
CA SER A 11 -8.06 -1.07 5.87
C SER A 11 -8.75 -0.02 6.76
N SER A 12 -9.08 1.12 6.17
CA SER A 12 -9.90 2.18 6.76
C SER A 12 -11.19 2.34 5.96
N HIS A 13 -12.29 2.64 6.64
CA HIS A 13 -13.60 2.81 6.01
C HIS A 13 -14.20 4.16 6.40
N SER A 14 -14.81 4.84 5.44
CA SER A 14 -15.58 6.08 5.63
C SER A 14 -16.61 6.19 4.52
N THR A 15 -17.62 7.04 4.71
CA THR A 15 -18.53 7.39 3.62
C THR A 15 -17.85 8.36 2.65
N ALA A 16 -18.22 8.31 1.37
CA ALA A 16 -17.74 9.28 0.37
C ALA A 16 -18.08 10.72 0.78
N LYS A 17 -19.28 10.92 1.35
CA LYS A 17 -19.72 12.21 1.89
C LYS A 17 -18.73 12.75 2.93
N ASP A 18 -18.40 11.95 3.94
CA ASP A 18 -17.48 12.37 5.00
C ASP A 18 -16.07 12.67 4.46
N LEU A 19 -15.60 11.90 3.48
CA LEU A 19 -14.29 12.14 2.85
C LEU A 19 -14.26 13.42 2.02
N LEU A 20 -15.39 13.84 1.47
CA LEU A 20 -15.51 15.06 0.65
C LEU A 20 -15.81 16.32 1.49
N GLU A 21 -16.56 16.17 2.58
CA GLU A 21 -17.02 17.30 3.41
C GLU A 21 -16.08 17.62 4.57
N LYS A 22 -15.32 16.64 5.09
CA LYS A 22 -14.39 16.84 6.22
C LYS A 22 -13.01 17.28 5.73
N PRO A 23 -12.20 17.93 6.58
CA PRO A 23 -10.82 18.29 6.23
C PRO A 23 -9.96 17.07 5.90
N ALA A 24 -8.92 17.26 5.09
CA ALA A 24 -7.98 16.19 4.71
C ALA A 24 -7.37 15.46 5.92
N SER A 25 -7.18 16.15 7.05
CA SER A 25 -6.71 15.55 8.30
C SER A 25 -7.59 14.41 8.80
N TYR A 26 -8.91 14.45 8.54
CA TYR A 26 -9.81 13.35 8.88
C TYR A 26 -9.44 12.05 8.15
N ALA A 27 -9.13 12.14 6.85
CA ALA A 27 -8.68 10.98 6.08
C ALA A 27 -7.29 10.50 6.56
N THR A 28 -6.39 11.43 6.87
CA THR A 28 -5.07 11.10 7.45
C THR A 28 -5.20 10.38 8.79
N ASP A 29 -6.10 10.82 9.67
CA ASP A 29 -6.34 10.20 10.98
C ASP A 29 -6.91 8.78 10.83
N LEU A 30 -7.83 8.56 9.88
CA LEU A 30 -8.36 7.24 9.57
C LEU A 30 -7.26 6.27 9.09
N ILE A 31 -6.40 6.73 8.19
CA ILE A 31 -5.29 5.94 7.65
C ILE A 31 -4.25 5.67 8.74
N GLN A 32 -3.87 6.69 9.51
CA GLN A 32 -2.91 6.53 10.59
C GLN A 32 -3.46 5.57 11.67
N GLY A 33 -4.75 5.70 12.00
CA GLY A 33 -5.43 4.80 12.92
C GLY A 33 -5.48 3.36 12.42
N SER A 34 -5.66 3.12 11.12
CA SER A 34 -5.65 1.77 10.56
C SER A 34 -4.25 1.14 10.55
N ILE A 35 -3.22 1.92 10.23
CA ILE A 35 -1.82 1.47 10.29
C ILE A 35 -1.42 1.14 11.74
N LYS A 36 -1.78 1.98 12.70
CA LYS A 36 -1.48 1.75 14.13
C LYS A 36 -2.12 0.47 14.69
N ARG A 37 -3.24 0.00 14.13
CA ARG A 37 -3.87 -1.27 14.52
C ARG A 37 -3.12 -2.50 14.03
N LEU A 38 -2.22 -2.37 13.05
CA LEU A 38 -1.37 -3.47 12.57
C LEU A 38 -0.18 -3.70 13.51
N ASP A 39 -0.46 -3.89 14.79
CA ASP A 39 0.54 -4.27 15.76
C ASP A 39 0.91 -5.76 15.64
N ASN A 40 1.92 -6.17 16.41
CA ASN A 40 2.38 -7.56 16.43
C ASN A 40 1.28 -8.56 16.84
N GLY A 41 0.34 -8.17 17.70
CA GLY A 41 -0.77 -9.03 18.10
C GLY A 41 -1.75 -9.25 16.95
N TYR A 42 -2.11 -8.18 16.25
CA TYR A 42 -2.97 -8.24 15.09
C TYR A 42 -2.35 -9.05 13.95
N ILE A 43 -1.06 -8.84 13.65
CA ILE A 43 -0.36 -9.59 12.58
C ILE A 43 -0.33 -11.09 12.90
N ARG A 44 -0.11 -11.48 14.15
CA ARG A 44 -0.18 -12.89 14.57
C ARG A 44 -1.57 -13.47 14.42
N SER A 45 -2.59 -12.74 14.89
CA SER A 45 -3.99 -13.14 14.71
C SER A 45 -4.37 -13.28 13.23
N GLN A 46 -3.83 -12.43 12.35
CA GLN A 46 -4.02 -12.54 10.90
C GLN A 46 -3.40 -13.84 10.36
N MET A 47 -2.20 -14.22 10.81
CA MET A 47 -1.58 -15.50 10.42
C MET A 47 -2.43 -16.69 10.89
N ASP A 48 -2.88 -16.69 12.14
CA ASP A 48 -3.74 -17.74 12.71
C ASP A 48 -5.05 -17.86 11.90
N PHE A 49 -5.66 -16.73 11.53
CA PHE A 49 -6.85 -16.70 10.69
C PHE A 49 -6.58 -17.34 9.32
N VAL A 50 -5.49 -16.99 8.65
CA VAL A 50 -5.11 -17.56 7.36
C VAL A 50 -4.89 -19.07 7.46
N GLU A 51 -4.24 -19.56 8.51
CA GLU A 51 -4.04 -20.99 8.76
C GLU A 51 -5.37 -21.74 8.91
N LEU A 52 -6.34 -21.15 9.63
CA LEU A 52 -7.69 -21.73 9.76
C LEU A 52 -8.44 -21.77 8.43
N GLN A 53 -8.31 -20.74 7.58
CA GLN A 53 -8.96 -20.69 6.26
C GLN A 53 -8.39 -21.71 5.27
N GLN A 54 -7.15 -22.21 5.46
CA GLN A 54 -6.61 -23.26 4.58
C GLN A 54 -7.44 -24.55 4.60
N LYS A 55 -8.15 -24.82 5.71
CA LYS A 55 -9.02 -25.99 5.86
C LYS A 55 -10.38 -25.83 5.16
N ASN A 56 -10.82 -24.59 4.92
CA ASN A 56 -12.03 -24.27 4.16
C ASN A 56 -11.83 -22.93 3.44
N PRO A 57 -11.29 -22.95 2.20
CA PRO A 57 -10.78 -21.74 1.56
C PRO A 57 -11.91 -20.81 1.14
N VAL A 58 -12.11 -19.74 1.91
CA VAL A 58 -12.67 -18.49 1.38
C VAL A 58 -11.62 -17.85 0.49
N GLN A 59 -12.01 -17.18 -0.60
CA GLN A 59 -11.06 -16.40 -1.40
C GLN A 59 -10.51 -15.22 -0.59
N ILE A 60 -9.42 -15.46 0.13
CA ILE A 60 -8.66 -14.48 0.92
C ILE A 60 -7.64 -13.70 0.07
N ALA A 61 -7.32 -14.22 -1.12
CA ALA A 61 -6.55 -13.47 -2.10
C ALA A 61 -7.38 -12.28 -2.57
N ARG A 62 -6.75 -11.10 -2.71
CA ARG A 62 -7.38 -9.99 -3.41
C ARG A 62 -7.65 -10.48 -4.83
N SER A 63 -8.92 -10.76 -5.09
CA SER A 63 -9.42 -11.15 -6.41
C SER A 63 -8.86 -10.18 -7.45
N GLY A 64 -8.54 -10.67 -8.65
CA GLY A 64 -8.11 -9.87 -9.80
C GLY A 64 -9.23 -8.97 -10.34
N LYS A 65 -10.05 -8.39 -9.46
CA LYS A 65 -11.07 -7.42 -9.78
C LYS A 65 -10.37 -6.23 -10.42
N THR A 66 -10.82 -5.95 -11.64
CA THR A 66 -10.33 -4.85 -12.47
C THR A 66 -10.98 -3.51 -12.11
N VAL A 67 -11.99 -3.54 -11.23
CA VAL A 67 -12.73 -2.39 -10.71
C VAL A 67 -12.88 -2.56 -9.19
N LEU A 68 -12.38 -1.59 -8.44
CA LEU A 68 -12.43 -1.58 -6.98
C LEU A 68 -13.45 -0.59 -6.42
N SER A 69 -13.98 0.31 -7.25
CA SER A 69 -15.03 1.26 -6.88
C SER A 69 -16.12 0.61 -6.03
N PRO A 70 -16.48 1.21 -4.87
CA PRO A 70 -16.06 2.53 -4.37
C PRO A 70 -14.73 2.52 -3.57
N ASN A 71 -13.98 1.42 -3.56
CA ASN A 71 -12.76 1.25 -2.77
C ASN A 71 -11.49 1.59 -3.56
N LEU A 72 -10.43 1.94 -2.82
CA LEU A 72 -9.10 2.22 -3.33
C LEU A 72 -8.06 1.34 -2.63
N SER A 73 -7.08 0.88 -3.39
CA SER A 73 -5.88 0.22 -2.89
C SER A 73 -4.66 1.08 -3.20
N VAL A 74 -3.87 1.40 -2.17
CA VAL A 74 -2.63 2.15 -2.32
C VAL A 74 -1.47 1.28 -1.85
N THR A 75 -0.43 1.18 -2.68
CA THR A 75 0.83 0.53 -2.32
C THR A 75 1.95 1.57 -2.38
N SER A 76 2.68 1.76 -1.28
CA SER A 76 3.79 2.70 -1.24
C SER A 76 5.13 2.01 -1.45
N TRP A 77 5.88 2.49 -2.43
CA TRP A 77 7.28 2.13 -2.68
C TRP A 77 8.25 3.22 -2.20
N ALA A 78 7.75 4.22 -1.46
CA ALA A 78 8.51 5.38 -1.02
C ALA A 78 9.76 5.03 -0.19
N GLN A 79 9.73 3.90 0.52
CA GLN A 79 10.82 3.45 1.39
C GLN A 79 11.76 2.43 0.72
N LEU A 80 11.53 2.06 -0.55
CA LEU A 80 12.43 1.16 -1.26
C LEU A 80 13.70 1.94 -1.66
N PRO A 81 14.91 1.42 -1.38
CA PRO A 81 16.17 2.11 -1.65
C PRO A 81 16.58 2.01 -3.13
N ILE A 82 15.63 2.20 -4.06
CA ILE A 82 15.85 2.00 -5.49
C ILE A 82 16.89 2.99 -6.03
N TYR A 83 16.88 4.23 -5.54
CA TYR A 83 17.81 5.27 -5.96
C TYR A 83 19.22 5.12 -5.37
N GLU A 84 19.44 4.18 -4.44
CA GLU A 84 20.76 3.85 -3.88
C GLU A 84 21.45 2.72 -4.66
N LEU A 85 20.76 2.09 -5.62
CA LEU A 85 21.28 0.98 -6.40
C LEU A 85 22.23 1.47 -7.50
N ASP A 86 23.51 1.12 -7.42
CA ASP A 86 24.49 1.34 -8.49
C ASP A 86 25.11 0.01 -8.92
N PHE A 87 24.83 -0.39 -10.16
CA PHE A 87 25.37 -1.60 -10.77
C PHE A 87 26.67 -1.35 -11.56
N GLY A 88 27.29 -0.17 -11.40
CA GLY A 88 28.47 0.28 -12.14
C GLY A 88 28.16 1.29 -13.26
N TYR A 89 26.92 1.78 -13.34
CA TYR A 89 26.44 2.72 -14.36
C TYR A 89 25.91 4.03 -13.76
N GLY A 90 26.04 4.22 -12.44
CA GLY A 90 25.43 5.30 -11.68
C GLY A 90 24.03 4.93 -11.16
N THR A 91 23.48 5.82 -10.32
CA THR A 91 22.16 5.64 -9.70
C THR A 91 21.01 5.91 -10.67
N PRO A 92 19.83 5.29 -10.50
CA PRO A 92 18.67 5.51 -11.36
C PRO A 92 18.24 6.98 -11.39
N VAL A 93 17.85 7.47 -12.57
CA VAL A 93 17.20 8.79 -12.74
C VAL A 93 15.67 8.71 -12.68
N PHE A 94 15.11 7.51 -12.80
CA PHE A 94 13.68 7.23 -12.72
C PHE A 94 13.45 5.82 -12.15
N ALA A 95 12.47 5.70 -11.26
CA ALA A 95 11.98 4.44 -10.74
C ALA A 95 10.47 4.56 -10.50
N GLY A 96 9.69 3.70 -11.15
CA GLY A 96 8.23 3.74 -11.10
C GLY A 96 7.60 2.37 -11.21
N GLY A 97 6.31 2.28 -10.87
CA GLY A 97 5.53 1.06 -11.04
C GLY A 97 5.31 0.71 -12.52
N PRO A 98 5.02 -0.57 -12.83
CA PRO A 98 4.55 -0.94 -14.16
C PRO A 98 3.18 -0.31 -14.43
N TYR A 99 2.78 -0.27 -15.70
CA TYR A 99 1.42 0.12 -16.07
C TYR A 99 0.38 -0.81 -15.42
N VAL A 100 -0.60 -0.23 -14.72
CA VAL A 100 -1.70 -0.96 -14.06
C VAL A 100 -3.04 -0.59 -14.72
N PRO A 101 -3.63 -1.46 -15.58
CA PRO A 101 -4.90 -1.18 -16.27
C PRO A 101 -6.13 -1.44 -15.38
N PHE A 102 -6.03 -1.25 -14.07
CA PHE A 102 -7.09 -1.59 -13.12
C PHE A 102 -7.50 -0.37 -12.30
N GLU A 103 -8.81 -0.15 -12.21
CA GLU A 103 -9.38 0.96 -11.46
C GLU A 103 -9.24 0.76 -9.95
N GLY A 104 -8.98 1.86 -9.24
CA GLY A 104 -8.83 1.87 -7.79
C GLY A 104 -7.54 1.23 -7.28
N ILE A 105 -6.51 1.09 -8.11
CA ILE A 105 -5.15 0.74 -7.67
C ILE A 105 -4.23 1.94 -7.92
N SER A 106 -3.48 2.35 -6.89
CA SER A 106 -2.47 3.40 -7.00
C SER A 106 -1.15 2.93 -6.40
N ILE A 107 -0.04 3.24 -7.08
CA ILE A 107 1.32 2.99 -6.61
C ILE A 107 1.99 4.32 -6.37
N MET A 108 2.47 4.54 -5.15
CA MET A 108 3.30 5.70 -4.82
C MET A 108 4.77 5.32 -5.09
N PRO A 109 5.43 5.90 -6.12
CA PRO A 109 6.80 5.56 -6.47
C PRO A 109 7.79 6.03 -5.40
N PRO A 110 9.03 5.50 -5.40
CA PRO A 110 10.12 6.07 -4.62
C PRO A 110 10.32 7.54 -5.03
N SER A 111 10.66 8.40 -4.07
CA SER A 111 11.07 9.77 -4.38
C SER A 111 12.57 9.81 -4.64
N LEU A 112 12.98 10.51 -5.70
CA LEU A 112 14.39 10.88 -5.88
C LEU A 112 14.78 11.75 -4.67
N SER A 113 15.91 11.48 -4.03
CA SER A 113 16.39 12.16 -2.83
C SER A 113 16.86 13.61 -3.10
N THR A 114 16.08 14.37 -3.85
CA THR A 114 16.14 15.83 -3.89
C THR A 114 15.13 16.38 -2.87
N PRO A 115 15.56 17.15 -1.86
CA PRO A 115 14.73 17.46 -0.68
C PRO A 115 13.36 18.12 -0.91
N ASP A 116 13.01 18.60 -2.11
CA ASP A 116 11.86 19.51 -2.25
C ASP A 116 10.88 19.24 -3.40
N LEU A 117 11.09 18.29 -4.33
CA LEU A 117 10.19 18.18 -5.49
C LEU A 117 10.02 16.74 -6.01
N ALA A 118 8.74 16.46 -6.33
CA ALA A 118 8.21 15.35 -7.12
C ALA A 118 7.68 14.14 -6.34
N TRP A 119 6.53 14.32 -5.68
CA TRP A 119 5.56 13.23 -5.55
C TRP A 119 4.82 13.09 -6.90
N SER A 120 5.06 12.00 -7.61
CA SER A 120 4.30 11.65 -8.82
C SER A 120 3.27 10.57 -8.46
N PHE A 121 1.99 10.85 -8.70
CA PHE A 121 0.94 9.84 -8.68
C PHE A 121 0.73 9.35 -10.11
N TYR A 122 0.90 8.04 -10.34
CA TYR A 122 0.61 7.37 -11.61
C TYR A 122 -0.53 6.37 -11.42
#